data_AF-A0A9X8QP59-F1
#
_entry.id   AF-A0A9X8QP59-F1
#
_cell.length_a   1.000
_cell.length_b   1.000
_cell.length_c   1.000
_cell.angle_alpha   90.00
_cell.angle_beta   90.00
_cell.angle_gamma   90.00
#
_symmetry.space_group_name_H-M   'P 1'
#
loop_
_entity.id
_entity.type
_entity.pdbx_description
1 polymer ?
#
loop_
_entity_poly.entity_id
_entity_poly.type
_entity_poly.pdbx_seq_one_letter_code
_entity_poly.pdbx_strand_id
1 'polypeptide(L)' 'MCATGSMRWRIDYHLATAGLAARAVKAYVERAAAYDQRWSDHAPVTVVYEA' A
#
# COMPACT_ATOMS: atom_id res chain seq x y z
N MET A 1 3.74 -3.89 9.09
CA MET A 1 4.23 -5.28 9.10
C MET A 1 5.67 -5.26 8.59
N CYS A 2 6.66 -5.30 9.49
CA CYS A 2 8.06 -5.38 9.09
C CYS A 2 8.43 -6.85 8.86
N ALA A 3 8.63 -7.22 7.61
CA ALA A 3 9.39 -8.41 7.25
C ALA A 3 10.77 -7.93 6.80
N THR A 4 11.73 -8.05 7.73
CA THR A 4 13.19 -8.08 7.51
C THR A 4 13.87 -6.78 7.02
N GLY A 5 14.57 -6.10 7.92
CA GLY A 5 15.82 -5.39 7.59
C GLY A 5 15.83 -3.87 7.40
N SER A 6 14.70 -3.16 7.42
CA SER A 6 14.72 -1.68 7.39
C SER A 6 13.62 -1.04 8.24
N MET A 7 13.96 0.06 8.93
CA MET A 7 12.98 0.89 9.65
C MET A 7 12.10 1.61 8.64
N ARG A 8 10.90 1.05 8.39
CA ARG A 8 9.92 1.62 7.47
C ARG A 8 8.84 2.38 8.22
N TRP A 9 8.46 3.50 7.63
CA TRP A 9 7.46 4.41 8.15
C TRP A 9 6.19 4.20 7.32
N ARG A 10 5.01 4.26 7.95
CA ARG A 10 3.74 4.26 7.23
C ARG A 10 3.19 5.66 7.23
N ILE A 11 3.50 6.40 6.16
CA ILE A 11 3.14 7.81 6.01
C ILE A 11 2.21 8.07 4.84
N ASP A 12 2.07 7.10 3.93
CA ASP A 12 1.11 7.14 2.83
C ASP A 12 -0.20 6.46 3.21
N TYR A 13 -1.31 7.12 2.92
CA TYR A 13 -2.65 6.66 3.27
C TYR A 13 -3.62 6.88 2.12
N HIS A 14 -4.56 5.94 1.99
CA HIS A 14 -5.75 6.11 1.17
C HIS A 14 -6.95 6.30 2.09
N LEU A 15 -7.49 7.52 2.14
CA LEU A 15 -8.68 7.86 2.92
C LEU A 15 -9.89 7.96 1.99
N ALA A 16 -10.98 7.32 2.37
CA ALA A 16 -12.20 7.25 1.57
C ALA A 16 -13.43 7.68 2.39
N THR A 17 -14.43 8.22 1.70
CA THR A 17 -15.76 8.46 2.29
C THR A 17 -16.44 7.13 2.61
N ALA A 18 -17.41 7.13 3.53
CA ALA A 18 -18.07 5.90 3.99
C ALA A 18 -18.66 5.05 2.85
N GLY A 19 -19.28 5.68 1.84
CA GLY A 19 -19.86 4.97 0.70
C GLY A 19 -18.82 4.27 -0.18
N LEU A 20 -17.65 4.87 -0.39
CA LEU A 20 -16.57 4.24 -1.14
C LEU A 20 -15.87 3.17 -0.30
N ALA A 21 -15.64 3.46 0.99
CA ALA A 21 -15.02 2.50 1.91
C ALA A 21 -15.82 1.19 2.04
N ALA A 22 -17.16 1.25 1.98
CA ALA A 22 -18.02 0.07 1.98
C ALA A 22 -17.80 -0.87 0.78
N ARG A 23 -17.19 -0.38 -0.31
CA ARG A 23 -16.87 -1.16 -1.51
C ARG A 23 -15.43 -1.69 -1.51
N ALA A 24 -14.61 -1.35 -0.52
CA ALA A 24 -13.21 -1.77 -0.47
C ALA A 24 -13.12 -3.26 -0.11
N VAL A 25 -12.48 -4.04 -0.98
CA VAL A 25 -12.34 -5.50 -0.79
C VAL A 25 -10.91 -5.95 -0.54
N LYS A 26 -9.94 -5.08 -0.80
CA LYS A 26 -8.54 -5.36 -0.50
C LYS A 26 -7.79 -4.04 -0.29
N ALA A 27 -6.87 -4.02 0.67
CA ALA A 27 -5.90 -2.94 0.84
C ALA A 27 -4.53 -3.54 1.13
N TYR A 28 -3.49 -3.10 0.42
CA TYR A 28 -2.14 -3.62 0.58
C TYR A 28 -1.10 -2.60 0.16
N VAL A 29 0.11 -2.76 0.69
CA VAL A 29 1.28 -2.01 0.28
C VAL A 29 2.09 -2.90 -0.66
N GLU A 30 2.37 -2.41 -1.86
CA GLU A 30 3.11 -3.17 -2.85
C GLU A 30 4.60 -3.27 -2.50
N ARG A 31 5.26 -4.29 -3.03
CA ARG A 31 6.70 -4.49 -2.83
C ARG A 31 7.32 -4.89 -4.16
N ALA A 32 8.31 -4.13 -4.61
CA ALA A 32 9.15 -4.52 -5.73
C ALA A 32 9.76 -5.92 -5.47
N ALA A 33 9.84 -6.75 -6.51
CA ALA A 33 10.33 -8.13 -6.39
C ALA A 33 11.81 -8.17 -5.97
N ALA A 34 12.63 -7.22 -6.45
CA ALA A 34 14.01 -7.03 -6.05
C ALA A 34 14.31 -5.56 -5.67
N TYR A 35 15.46 -5.31 -5.05
CA TYR A 35 15.83 -3.99 -4.53
C TYR A 35 16.14 -2.98 -5.65
N ASP A 36 16.87 -3.43 -6.68
CA ASP A 36 17.23 -2.68 -7.88
C ASP A 36 16.05 -2.35 -8.80
N GLN A 37 14.93 -3.06 -8.66
CA GLN A 37 13.68 -2.79 -9.36
C GLN A 37 12.81 -1.72 -8.67
N ARG A 38 13.28 -1.13 -7.58
CA ARG A 38 12.57 0.00 -6.94
C ARG A 38 12.79 1.26 -7.76
N TRP A 39 11.69 1.91 -8.09
CA TRP A 39 11.69 3.21 -8.76
C TRP A 39 11.51 4.38 -7.77
N SER A 40 11.11 4.09 -6.53
CA SER A 40 10.87 5.06 -5.45
C SER A 40 11.32 4.50 -4.10
N ASP A 41 11.62 5.42 -3.17
CA ASP A 41 11.84 5.17 -1.74
C ASP A 41 10.53 4.88 -0.98
N HIS A 42 9.39 5.27 -1.54
CA HIS A 42 8.06 4.89 -1.08
C HIS A 42 7.56 3.61 -1.77
N ALA A 43 6.66 2.90 -1.09
CA ALA A 43 5.94 1.77 -1.64
C ALA A 43 4.49 2.18 -1.96
N PRO A 44 3.93 1.79 -3.13
CA PRO A 44 2.54 2.10 -3.45
C PRO A 44 1.56 1.54 -2.42
N VAL A 45 0.55 2.34 -2.05
CA VAL A 45 -0.62 1.90 -1.28
C VAL A 45 -1.75 1.66 -2.26
N THR A 46 -2.19 0.41 -2.37
CA THR A 46 -3.21 -0.01 -3.34
C THR A 46 -4.47 -0.49 -2.62
N VAL A 47 -5.62 0.05 -3.01
CA VAL A 47 -6.94 -0.37 -2.53
C VAL A 47 -7.77 -0.83 -3.74
N VAL A 48 -8.40 -1.99 -3.61
CA VAL A 48 -9.29 -2.56 -4.64
C VAL A 48 -10.72 -2.38 -4.18
N TYR A 49 -11.56 -1.86 -5.08
CA TYR A 49 -12.98 -1.65 -4.86
C TYR A 49 -13.79 -2.55 -5.79
N GLU A 50 -14.85 -3.15 -5.28
CA GLU A 50 -15.85 -3.84 -6.12
C GLU A 50 -16.76 -2.83 -6.84
N ALA A 51 -17.26 -3.23 -8.01
CA ALA A 51 -18.10 -2.45 -8.90
C ALA A 51 -19.50 -2.17 -8.34
#